data_AF-A0A6D1ACE7-F1
#
_entry.id   AF-A0A6D1ACE7-F1
#
_cell.length_a   1.000
_cell.length_b   1.000
_cell.length_c   1.000
_cell.angle_alpha   90.00
_cell.angle_beta   90.00
_cell.angle_gamma   90.00
#
_symmetry.space_group_name_H-M   'P 1'
#
loop_
_entity.id
_entity.type
_entity.pdbx_description
1 polymer ?
#
loop_
_entity_poly.entity_id
_entity_poly.type
_entity_poly.pdbx_seq_one_letter_code
_entity_poly.pdbx_strand_id
1 'polypeptide(L)'
;ESFENKFLKRKLTKNEIDQLVKDFVKLVGLEGNEKKAISELSGGMRQRVALARSLIIKPSILLLDEPLSALDAKIRQKMQVLLRSLQQKLG
;
A
#
# COMPACT_ATOMS: atom_id res chain seq x y z
N GLU A 1 1.42 -10.86 -17.33
CA GLU A 1 0.04 -11.27 -16.96
C GLU A 1 -0.47 -10.77 -15.60
N SER A 2 0.33 -10.57 -14.56
CA SER A 2 -0.20 -10.36 -13.18
C SER A 2 -0.65 -8.94 -12.77
N PHE A 3 -0.97 -8.06 -13.71
CA PHE A 3 -1.40 -6.67 -13.41
C PHE A 3 -2.72 -6.28 -14.06
N GLU A 4 -3.60 -7.24 -14.38
CA GLU A 4 -4.98 -6.89 -14.73
C GLU A 4 -5.73 -6.29 -13.53
N ASN A 5 -6.43 -5.19 -13.80
CA ASN A 5 -7.26 -4.48 -12.82
C ASN A 5 -8.53 -5.29 -12.49
N LYS A 6 -8.35 -6.31 -11.63
CA LYS A 6 -9.42 -7.21 -11.16
C LYS A 6 -10.60 -6.43 -10.54
N PHE A 7 -10.33 -5.24 -9.98
CA PHE A 7 -11.30 -4.35 -9.34
C PHE A 7 -12.34 -3.74 -10.29
N LEU A 8 -12.01 -3.58 -11.57
CA LEU A 8 -12.93 -2.99 -12.56
C LEU A 8 -13.82 -4.04 -13.25
N LYS A 9 -13.42 -5.32 -13.20
CA LYS A 9 -14.15 -6.41 -13.89
C LYS A 9 -15.29 -7.00 -13.04
N ARG A 10 -15.18 -6.99 -11.71
CA ARG A 10 -16.25 -7.39 -10.78
C ARG A 10 -16.02 -6.89 -9.35
N LYS A 11 -17.08 -6.89 -8.55
CA LYS A 11 -17.00 -6.66 -7.10
C LYS A 11 -16.16 -7.76 -6.43
N LEU A 12 -15.30 -7.37 -5.49
CA LEU A 12 -14.56 -8.30 -4.66
C LEU A 12 -15.43 -8.86 -3.55
N THR A 13 -15.20 -10.13 -3.20
CA THR A 13 -15.79 -10.73 -2.00
C THR A 13 -15.15 -10.14 -0.74
N LYS A 14 -15.83 -10.26 0.41
CA LYS A 14 -15.29 -9.81 1.69
C LYS A 14 -13.94 -10.47 2.02
N ASN A 15 -13.81 -11.77 1.76
CA ASN A 15 -12.57 -12.51 1.99
C ASN A 15 -11.43 -12.02 1.07
N GLU A 16 -11.72 -11.70 -0.19
CA GLU A 16 -10.72 -11.12 -1.10
C GLU A 16 -10.26 -9.74 -0.60
N ILE A 17 -11.18 -8.90 -0.11
CA ILE A 17 -10.85 -7.59 0.46
C ILE A 17 -9.99 -7.77 1.71
N ASP A 18 -10.40 -8.63 2.64
CA ASP A 18 -9.67 -8.85 3.89
C ASP A 18 -8.25 -9.37 3.64
N GLN A 19 -8.07 -10.26 2.65
CA GLN A 19 -6.74 -10.74 2.27
C GLN A 19 -5.88 -9.63 1.65
N LEU A 20 -6.43 -8.86 0.71
CA LEU A 20 -5.75 -7.72 0.10
C LEU A 20 -5.32 -6.69 1.15
N VAL A 21 -6.21 -6.34 2.09
CA VAL A 21 -5.91 -5.39 3.15
C VAL A 21 -4.79 -5.93 4.05
N LYS A 22 -4.84 -7.20 4.45
CA LYS A 22 -3.77 -7.83 5.24
C LYS A 22 -2.41 -7.77 4.55
N ASP A 23 -2.36 -8.11 3.27
CA ASP A 23 -1.12 -8.10 2.49
C ASP A 23 -0.52 -6.68 2.43
N PHE A 24 -1.36 -5.67 2.21
CA PHE A 24 -0.92 -4.27 2.16
C PHE A 24 -0.52 -3.72 3.53
N VAL A 25 -1.24 -4.04 4.60
CA VAL A 25 -0.86 -3.68 5.98
C VAL A 25 0.54 -4.21 6.31
N LYS A 26 0.80 -5.48 5.95
CA LYS A 26 2.11 -6.11 6.11
C LYS A 26 3.19 -5.44 5.27
N LEU A 27 2.86 -5.11 4.02
CA LEU A 27 3.77 -4.44 3.10
C LEU A 27 4.25 -3.08 3.65
N VAL A 28 3.35 -2.30 4.24
CA VAL A 28 3.69 -1.00 4.86
C VAL A 28 4.14 -1.12 6.32
N GLY A 29 4.22 -2.33 6.88
CA GLY A 29 4.67 -2.56 8.26
C GLY A 29 3.74 -1.98 9.33
N LEU A 30 2.42 -2.07 9.11
CA LEU A 30 1.39 -1.67 10.06
C LEU A 30 0.74 -2.86 10.78
N GLU A 31 1.36 -4.04 10.71
CA GLU A 31 0.89 -5.25 11.41
C GLU A 31 0.66 -4.96 12.91
N GLY A 32 -0.48 -5.42 13.43
CA GLY A 32 -0.92 -5.17 14.81
C GLY A 32 -1.60 -3.81 15.04
N ASN A 33 -1.75 -2.97 14.01
CA ASN A 33 -2.44 -1.67 14.09
C ASN A 33 -3.70 -1.61 13.22
N GLU A 34 -4.19 -2.74 12.73
CA GLU A 34 -5.28 -2.85 11.75
C GLU A 34 -6.61 -2.32 12.29
N LYS A 35 -6.81 -2.41 13.61
CA LYS A 35 -8.05 -2.02 14.29
C LYS A 35 -7.98 -0.64 14.95
N LYS A 36 -6.82 0.02 14.93
CA LYS A 36 -6.66 1.35 15.52
C LYS A 36 -7.38 2.40 14.68
N ALA A 37 -8.00 3.38 15.33
CA ALA A 37 -8.57 4.54 14.65
C ALA A 37 -7.45 5.41 14.06
N ILE A 38 -7.74 6.13 12.97
CA ILE A 38 -6.76 7.00 12.30
C ILE A 38 -6.19 8.08 13.24
N SER A 39 -7.00 8.57 14.18
CA SER A 39 -6.59 9.54 15.20
C SER A 39 -5.52 9.00 16.16
N GLU A 40 -5.47 7.68 16.37
CA GLU A 40 -4.52 7.01 17.28
C GLU A 40 -3.18 6.67 16.59
N LEU A 41 -3.11 6.82 15.27
CA LEU A 41 -1.91 6.53 14.49
C LEU A 41 -0.94 7.72 14.53
N SER A 42 0.37 7.44 14.60
CA SER A 42 1.38 8.48 14.44
C SER A 42 1.35 9.10 13.04
N GLY A 43 1.97 10.27 12.85
CA GLY A 43 2.05 10.93 11.53
C GLY A 43 2.62 10.01 10.43
N GLY A 44 3.72 9.30 10.73
CA GLY A 44 4.32 8.34 9.81
C GLY A 44 3.45 7.10 9.57
N MET A 45 2.66 6.66 10.55
CA MET A 45 1.67 5.59 10.34
C MET A 45 0.53 6.04 9.42
N ARG A 46 0.04 7.28 9.59
CA ARG A 46 -0.99 7.86 8.70
C ARG A 46 -0.50 8.00 7.26
N GLN A 47 0.73 8.43 7.05
CA GLN A 47 1.33 8.48 5.70
C GLN A 47 1.42 7.08 5.08
N ARG A 48 1.77 6.06 5.86
CA ARG A 48 1.77 4.66 5.40
C ARG A 48 0.39 4.15 4.99
N VAL A 49 -0.65 4.50 5.75
CA VAL A 49 -2.04 4.20 5.37
C VAL A 49 -2.39 4.88 4.04
N ALA A 50 -2.02 6.15 3.86
CA ALA A 50 -2.25 6.88 2.61
C ALA A 50 -1.53 6.21 1.42
N LEU A 51 -0.27 5.79 1.62
CA LEU A 51 0.51 5.08 0.61
C LEU A 51 -0.14 3.73 0.24
N ALA A 52 -0.52 2.91 1.22
CA ALA A 52 -1.23 1.65 0.98
C ALA A 52 -2.53 1.86 0.18
N ARG A 53 -3.33 2.87 0.57
CA ARG A 53 -4.58 3.22 -0.10
C ARG A 53 -4.37 3.67 -1.55
N SER A 54 -3.28 4.37 -1.84
CA SER A 54 -2.95 4.79 -3.22
C SER A 54 -2.50 3.61 -4.10
N LEU A 55 -1.82 2.63 -3.51
CA LEU A 55 -1.24 1.50 -4.25
C LEU A 55 -2.22 0.34 -4.46
N ILE A 56 -3.16 0.13 -3.53
CA ILE A 56 -4.08 -1.02 -3.57
C ILE A 56 -4.97 -1.05 -4.82
N ILE A 57 -5.29 0.14 -5.36
CA ILE A 57 -6.11 0.30 -6.57
C ILE A 57 -5.31 0.07 -7.87
N LYS A 58 -4.01 -0.23 -7.78
CA LYS A 58 -3.11 -0.43 -8.93
C LYS A 58 -3.25 0.70 -9.97
N PRO A 59 -2.92 1.94 -9.59
CA PRO A 59 -3.15 3.08 -10.48
C PRO A 59 -2.20 3.01 -11.68
N SER A 60 -2.66 3.45 -12.85
CA SER A 60 -1.83 3.57 -14.06
C SER A 60 -0.76 4.65 -13.93
N ILE A 61 -1.02 5.67 -13.10
CA ILE A 61 -0.08 6.76 -12.80
C ILE A 61 -0.09 6.99 -11.30
N LEU A 62 1.09 7.06 -10.69
CA LEU A 62 1.26 7.33 -9.27
C LEU A 62 2.20 8.52 -9.09
N LEU A 63 1.67 9.62 -8.57
CA LEU A 63 2.46 10.80 -8.19
C LEU A 63 2.72 10.74 -6.69
N LEU A 64 3.99 10.93 -6.30
CA LEU A 64 4.40 10.88 -4.91
C LEU A 64 5.28 12.08 -4.59
N ASP A 65 5.00 12.75 -3.48
CA ASP A 65 5.83 13.83 -2.93
C ASP A 65 6.40 13.39 -1.58
N GLU A 66 7.73 13.25 -1.52
CA GLU A 66 8.49 12.72 -0.39
C GLU A 66 7.82 11.57 0.42
N PRO A 67 7.24 10.54 -0.23
CA PRO A 67 6.29 9.62 0.41
C PRO A 67 6.92 8.69 1.46
N LEU A 68 8.26 8.61 1.50
CA LEU A 68 9.02 7.70 2.35
C LEU A 68 9.84 8.43 3.43
N SER A 69 9.73 9.76 3.52
CA SER A 69 10.55 10.59 4.42
C SER A 69 10.31 10.24 5.90
N ALA A 70 9.06 9.97 6.29
CA ALA A 70 8.70 9.60 7.66
C ALA A 70 8.80 8.09 7.99
N LEU A 71 9.38 7.29 7.09
CA LEU A 71 9.59 5.86 7.32
C LEU A 71 10.94 5.59 7.98
N ASP A 72 11.00 4.59 8.85
CA ASP A 72 12.27 4.03 9.32
C ASP A 72 13.06 3.39 8.16
N ALA A 73 14.36 3.21 8.36
CA ALA A 73 15.27 2.75 7.32
C ALA A 73 14.87 1.38 6.72
N LYS A 74 14.38 0.45 7.55
CA LYS A 74 14.04 -0.92 7.11
C LYS A 74 12.78 -0.91 6.25
N ILE A 75 11.73 -0.21 6.67
CA ILE A 75 10.50 -0.09 5.90
C ILE A 75 10.74 0.73 4.63
N ARG A 76 11.54 1.81 4.72
CA ARG A 76 11.90 2.64 3.56
C ARG A 76 12.54 1.82 2.44
N GLN A 77 13.51 0.97 2.75
CA GLN A 77 14.15 0.09 1.77
C GLN A 77 13.16 -0.87 1.12
N LYS A 78 12.28 -1.52 1.91
CA LYS A 78 11.23 -2.39 1.36
C LYS A 78 10.30 -1.65 0.40
N MET A 79 9.87 -0.44 0.77
CA MET A 79 8.99 0.37 -0.08
C MET A 79 9.69 0.85 -1.35
N GLN A 80 10.98 1.19 -1.30
CA GLN A 80 11.76 1.53 -2.49
C GLN A 80 11.83 0.36 -3.47
N VAL A 81 12.09 -0.86 -2.99
CA VAL A 81 12.10 -2.07 -3.83
C VAL A 81 10.73 -2.32 -4.44
N LEU A 82 9.66 -2.18 -3.66
CA LEU A 82 8.29 -2.32 -4.16
C LEU A 82 8.00 -1.31 -5.28
N LEU A 83 8.25 -0.02 -5.04
CA LEU A 83 7.97 1.04 -6.00
C LEU A 83 8.77 0.86 -7.29
N ARG A 84 10.05 0.46 -7.20
CA ARG A 84 10.85 0.08 -8.38
C ARG A 84 10.25 -1.11 -9.13
N SER A 85 9.82 -2.15 -8.41
CA SER A 85 9.20 -3.32 -9.04
C SER A 85 7.86 -3.01 -9.72
N LEU A 86 7.09 -2.05 -9.19
CA LEU A 86 5.86 -1.57 -9.79
C LEU A 86 6.16 -0.76 -11.06
N GLN A 87 7.14 0.15 -10.99
CA GLN A 87 7.57 0.94 -12.14
C GLN A 87 8.08 0.05 -13.29
N GLN A 88 8.89 -0.98 -13.01
CA GLN A 88 9.41 -1.90 -14.03
C GLN A 88 8.33 -2.76 -14.71
N LYS A 89 7.19 -2.97 -14.07
CA LYS A 89 6.09 -3.77 -14.63
C LYS A 89 5.09 -2.94 -15.42
N LEU A 90 5.04 -1.64 -15.17
CA LEU A 90 4.12 -0.69 -15.80
C LEU A 90 4.80 0.14 -16.89
N GLY A 91 6.13 0.23 -16.88
CA GLY A 91 6.97 0.86 -17.89
C GLY A 91 7.47 -0.13 -18.93
#